data_AF-A0A3S4FRZ6-F1
#
_entry.id   AF-A0A3S4FRZ6-F1
#
_cell.length_a   1.000
_cell.length_b   1.000
_cell.length_c   1.000
_cell.angle_alpha   90.00
_cell.angle_beta   90.00
_cell.angle_gamma   90.00
#
_symmetry.space_group_name_H-M   'P 1'
#
loop_
_entity.id
_entity.type
_entity.pdbx_description
1 polymer ?
#
loop_
_entity_poly.entity_id
_entity_poly.type
_entity_poly.pdbx_seq_one_letter_code
_entity_poly.pdbx_strand_id
1 'polypeptide(L)' 'MTALYWQTMGEGDRDLVLLHGWGLNAEVWGCALTRLAPHFRLHLVDLPGYGRSQGFAR' A
#
# COMPACT_ATOMS: atom_id res chain seq x y z
N MET A 1 -3.43 19.94 -4.15
CA MET A 1 -2.81 18.80 -4.85
C MET A 1 -3.34 17.53 -4.20
N THR A 2 -4.01 16.66 -4.96
CA THR A 2 -4.45 15.36 -4.41
C THR A 2 -3.24 14.44 -4.34
N ALA A 3 -3.05 13.77 -3.20
CA ALA A 3 -1.97 12.80 -3.00
C ALA A 3 -2.56 11.40 -2.81
N LEU A 4 -1.83 10.38 -3.25
CA LEU A 4 -2.17 8.99 -2.93
C LEU A 4 -1.94 8.74 -1.45
N TYR A 5 -2.80 7.92 -0.86
CA TYR A 5 -2.48 7.32 0.42
C TYR A 5 -1.30 6.35 0.25
N TRP A 6 -0.30 6.54 1.10
CA TRP A 6 0.94 5.79 1.10
C TRP A 6 1.35 5.49 2.53
N GLN A 7 1.64 4.23 2.82
CA GLN A 7 2.22 3.81 4.09
C GLN A 7 3.51 3.04 3.83
N THR A 8 4.56 3.36 4.57
CA THR A 8 5.82 2.63 4.54
C THR A 8 6.03 1.89 5.87
N MET A 9 6.45 0.64 5.83
CA MET A 9 6.80 -0.15 7.02
C MET A 9 7.88 -1.19 6.72
N GLY A 10 8.39 -1.85 7.76
CA GLY A 10 9.47 -2.83 7.62
C GLY A 10 10.85 -2.18 7.54
N GLU A 11 11.88 -3.00 7.72
CA GLU A 11 13.27 -2.56 7.88
C GLU A 11 14.22 -3.25 6.89
N GLY A 12 13.67 -3.99 5.91
CA GLY A 12 14.48 -4.63 4.87
C GLY A 12 15.19 -3.63 3.96
N ASP A 13 16.32 -4.06 3.40
CA ASP A 13 17.20 -3.27 2.53
C ASP A 13 16.66 -3.09 1.09
N ARG A 14 15.63 -3.86 0.73
CA ARG A 14 14.96 -3.81 -0.58
C ARG A 14 13.55 -3.26 -0.47
N ASP A 15 13.20 -2.39 -1.41
CA ASP A 15 11.85 -1.85 -1.53
C ASP A 15 10.90 -2.84 -2.22
N LEU A 16 9.70 -3.01 -1.65
CA LEU A 16 8.62 -3.76 -2.26
C LEU A 16 7.33 -2.94 -2.26
N VAL A 17 6.82 -2.61 -3.44
CA VAL A 17 5.56 -1.88 -3.61
C VAL A 17 4.40 -2.87 -3.76
N LEU A 18 3.38 -2.71 -2.92
CA LEU A 18 2.19 -3.56 -2.87
C LEU A 18 0.98 -2.80 -3.42
N LEU A 19 0.52 -3.18 -4.61
CA LEU A 19 -0.65 -2.59 -5.27
C LEU A 19 -1.84 -3.55 -5.16
N HIS A 20 -2.94 -3.11 -4.53
CA HIS A 20 -4.13 -3.95 -4.34
C HIS A 20 -4.91 -4.19 -5.66
N GLY A 21 -5.79 -5.19 -5.65
CA GLY A 21 -6.73 -5.47 -6.75
C GLY A 21 -7.99 -4.60 -6.71
N TRP A 22 -8.90 -4.80 -7.67
CA TRP A 22 -10.14 -4.04 -7.79
C TRP A 22 -11.06 -4.18 -6.56
N GLY A 23 -11.72 -3.09 -6.16
CA GLY A 23 -12.69 -3.07 -5.05
C GLY A 23 -12.08 -3.13 -3.64
N LEU A 24 -10.75 -3.04 -3.52
CA LEU A 24 -10.01 -3.18 -2.27
C LEU A 24 -9.22 -1.90 -1.94
N ASN A 25 -8.37 -1.98 -0.91
CA ASN A 25 -7.38 -0.98 -0.52
C ASN A 25 -6.13 -1.69 0.03
N ALA A 26 -5.13 -0.95 0.49
CA ALA A 26 -3.87 -1.46 1.04
C ALA A 26 -4.02 -2.46 2.22
N GLU A 27 -5.14 -2.46 2.94
CA GLU A 27 -5.37 -3.34 4.10
C GLU A 27 -5.50 -4.82 3.69
N VAL A 28 -5.78 -5.11 2.41
CA VAL A 28 -5.83 -6.50 1.90
C VAL A 28 -4.55 -7.28 2.19
N TRP A 29 -3.41 -6.59 2.30
CA TRP A 29 -2.11 -7.19 2.53
C TRP A 29 -1.86 -7.63 3.97
N GLY A 30 -2.76 -7.30 4.92
CA GLY A 30 -2.54 -7.45 6.36
C GLY A 30 -1.95 -8.79 6.80
N CYS A 31 -2.45 -9.90 6.25
CA CYS A 31 -1.96 -11.25 6.59
C CYS A 31 -0.54 -11.55 6.10
N ALA A 32 -0.05 -10.84 5.08
CA ALA A 32 1.28 -11.02 4.52
C ALA A 32 2.33 -10.08 5.15
N LEU A 33 1.92 -8.95 5.72
CA LEU A 33 2.83 -7.90 6.19
C LEU A 33 3.83 -8.41 7.24
N THR A 34 3.37 -9.17 8.24
CA THR A 34 4.25 -9.72 9.28
C THR A 34 5.36 -10.61 8.72
N ARG A 35 5.07 -11.32 7.62
CA ARG A 35 6.05 -12.20 6.96
C ARG A 35 6.97 -11.45 6.01
N LEU A 36 6.51 -10.34 5.41
CA LEU A 36 7.28 -9.59 4.42
C LEU A 36 8.13 -8.46 5.04
N ALA A 37 7.65 -7.83 6.11
CA ALA A 37 8.29 -6.66 6.73
C ALA A 37 9.72 -6.90 7.25
N PRO A 38 10.11 -8.11 7.71
CA PRO A 38 11.51 -8.38 8.07
C PRO A 38 12.45 -8.44 6.86
N HIS A 39 11.93 -8.61 5.64
CA HIS A 39 12.73 -8.84 4.43
C HIS A 39 12.74 -7.65 3.47
N PHE A 40 11.78 -6.73 3.60
CA PHE A 40 11.58 -5.61 2.69
C PHE A 40 11.14 -4.34 3.44
N ARG A 41 11.48 -3.18 2.89
CA ARG A 41 10.75 -1.94 3.15
C ARG A 41 9.51 -1.94 2.28
N LEU A 42 8.37 -2.18 2.92
CA LEU A 42 7.07 -2.31 2.27
C LEU A 42 6.46 -0.94 2.02
N HIS A 43 5.99 -0.72 0.80
CA HIS A 43 5.23 0.45 0.41
C HIS A 43 3.81 0.02 0.06
N LEU A 44 2.86 0.34 0.94
CA LEU A 44 1.45 0.04 0.75
C LEU A 44 0.74 1.26 0.18
N VAL A 45 0.00 1.07 -0.92
CA VAL A 45 -0.62 2.17 -1.68
C VAL A 45 -2.10 1.88 -1.85
N ASP A 46 -2.95 2.86 -1.58
CA ASP A 46 -4.33 2.85 -2.08
C ASP A 46 -4.31 3.48 -3.48
N LEU A 47 -4.76 2.75 -4.49
CA LEU A 47 -4.81 3.21 -5.88
C LEU A 47 -5.78 4.41 -6.03
N PRO A 48 -5.58 5.28 -7.04
CA PRO A 48 -6.44 6.44 -7.28
C PRO A 48 -7.94 6.06 -7.33
N GLY A 49 -8.77 6.72 -6.52
CA GLY A 49 -10.21 6.46 -6.41
C GLY A 49 -10.59 5.34 -5.43
N TYR A 50 -9.62 4.65 -4.82
CA TYR A 50 -9.86 3.56 -3.88
C TYR A 50 -9.40 3.93 -2.47
N GLY A 51 -9.98 3.25 -1.47
CA GLY A 51 -9.58 3.40 -0.06
C GLY A 51 -9.55 4.85 0.41
N ARG A 52 -8.38 5.32 0.84
CA ARG A 52 -8.14 6.70 1.31
C ARG A 52 -7.73 7.65 0.18
N SER A 53 -7.47 7.15 -1.03
CA SER A 53 -7.09 7.92 -2.22
C SER A 53 -8.31 8.43 -3.02
N GLN A 54 -9.32 8.99 -2.35
CA GLN A 54 -10.63 9.31 -2.96
C GLN A 54 -10.61 10.47 -3.97
N GLY A 55 -9.71 11.45 -3.82
CA GLY A 55 -9.70 12.69 -4.63
C GLY A 55 -9.23 12.55 -6.09
N PHE A 56 -9.26 11.33 -6.65
CA PHE A 56 -8.87 11.01 -8.02
C PHE A 56 -10.00 10.36 -8.84
N ALA A 57 -11.10 9.96 -8.20
CA ALA A 57 -12.29 9.54 -8.93
C ALA A 57 -12.91 10.78 -9.60
N ARG A 58 -13.04 10.74 -10.93
CA ARG A 58 -13.83 11.70 -11.70
C ARG A 58 -15.24 11.18 -11.86
#